data_AF-C3MFC9-F1
#
_entry.id   AF-C3MFC9-F1
#
_cell.length_a   1.000
_cell.length_b   1.000
_cell.length_c   1.000
_cell.angle_alpha   90.00
_cell.angle_beta   90.00
_cell.angle_gamma   90.00
#
_symmetry.space_group_name_H-M   'P 1'
#
loop_
_entity.id
_entity.type
_entity.pdbx_description
1 polymer ?
#
loop_
_entity_poly.entity_id
_entity_poly.type
_entity_poly.pdbx_seq_one_letter_code
_entity_poly.pdbx_strand_id
1 'polypeptide(L)'
;MPTRCRFPPRSTVLGMRTGGTTMSKSNRITVENIIHPGKTTSVDADKYAAMKTALLAVIPVQAPGLTLAEVRERIFAHLPEERFPGGKGVSWWSKAVQLDLEARGEIVREKTRPIRLHRS
;
A
#
# COMPACT_ATOMS: atom_id res chain seq x y z
N MET A 1 -54.42 1.67 -30.39
CA MET A 1 -52.94 1.68 -30.55
C MET A 1 -52.41 3.06 -30.15
N PRO A 2 -51.27 3.15 -29.45
CA PRO A 2 -51.29 3.52 -28.03
C PRO A 2 -50.96 4.98 -27.72
N THR A 3 -51.64 5.44 -26.67
CA THR A 3 -51.27 6.37 -25.60
C THR A 3 -49.86 6.98 -25.68
N ARG A 4 -49.78 8.28 -25.99
CA ARG A 4 -48.56 9.08 -25.80
C ARG A 4 -48.30 9.24 -24.29
N CYS A 5 -47.33 8.51 -23.76
CA CYS A 5 -46.79 8.74 -22.43
C CYS A 5 -46.13 10.12 -22.37
N ARG A 6 -46.70 11.02 -21.58
CA ARG A 6 -46.15 12.34 -21.24
C ARG A 6 -45.13 12.15 -20.11
N PHE A 7 -43.85 12.37 -20.40
CA PHE A 7 -42.76 12.34 -19.42
C PHE A 7 -42.72 13.65 -18.62
N PRO A 8 -42.68 13.63 -17.27
CA PRO A 8 -42.47 14.84 -16.48
C PRO A 8 -40.97 15.25 -16.44
N PRO A 9 -40.65 16.52 -16.15
CA PRO A 9 -39.28 17.03 -16.18
C PRO A 9 -38.44 16.52 -15.00
N ARG A 10 -37.20 16.12 -15.29
CA ARG A 10 -36.21 15.72 -14.29
C ARG A 10 -35.68 16.97 -13.57
N SER A 11 -36.31 17.34 -12.47
CA SER A 11 -35.69 18.18 -11.44
C SER A 11 -34.64 17.36 -10.70
N THR A 12 -33.36 17.74 -10.79
CA THR A 12 -32.33 17.25 -9.86
C THR A 12 -31.31 18.35 -9.61
N VAL A 13 -31.62 19.12 -8.57
CA VAL A 13 -30.77 19.44 -7.41
C VAL A 13 -29.27 19.65 -7.67
N LEU A 14 -28.88 20.90 -7.43
CA LEU A 14 -27.59 21.40 -6.97
C LEU A 14 -26.85 20.43 -6.02
N GLY A 15 -25.76 19.84 -6.50
CA GLY A 15 -24.86 18.99 -5.72
C GLY A 15 -23.41 19.44 -5.82
N MET A 16 -23.07 20.41 -4.97
CA MET A 16 -21.77 20.62 -4.31
C MET A 16 -20.49 20.33 -5.11
N ARG A 17 -19.86 21.42 -5.55
CA ARG A 17 -18.41 21.50 -5.74
C ARG A 17 -17.72 21.32 -4.39
N THR A 18 -17.12 20.17 -4.11
CA THR A 18 -15.99 20.11 -3.16
C THR A 18 -15.07 18.95 -3.51
N GLY A 19 -13.81 19.27 -3.77
CA GLY A 19 -12.76 18.31 -4.05
C GLY A 19 -11.55 18.99 -4.65
N GLY A 20 -11.10 20.08 -4.02
CA GLY A 20 -9.82 20.69 -4.39
C GLY A 20 -8.70 19.71 -4.04
N THR A 21 -8.13 19.05 -5.05
CA THR A 21 -6.87 18.33 -4.91
C THR A 21 -5.77 19.37 -4.74
N THR A 22 -5.54 19.81 -3.50
CA THR A 22 -4.29 20.47 -3.15
C THR A 22 -3.18 19.45 -3.40
N MET A 23 -2.40 19.67 -4.46
CA MET A 23 -1.11 19.02 -4.67
C MET A 23 -0.17 19.47 -3.54
N SER A 24 -0.29 18.83 -2.39
CA SER A 24 0.56 19.07 -1.22
C SER A 24 1.99 18.60 -1.51
N LYS A 25 2.96 19.44 -1.13
CA LYS A 25 4.42 19.20 -1.13
C LYS A 25 4.80 17.73 -1.16
N SER A 26 5.67 17.35 -2.11
CA SER A 26 6.25 16.01 -2.25
C SER A 26 7.02 15.60 -0.99
N ASN A 27 6.32 15.08 0.01
CA ASN A 27 6.93 14.52 1.21
C ASN A 27 7.62 13.22 0.79
N ARG A 28 8.95 13.22 0.77
CA ARG A 28 9.74 12.06 0.37
C ARG A 28 10.63 11.62 1.50
N ILE A 29 10.80 10.32 1.63
CA ILE A 29 11.74 9.71 2.56
C ILE A 29 12.81 8.94 1.82
N THR A 30 13.93 8.71 2.49
CA THR A 30 15.02 7.88 1.99
C THR A 30 14.87 6.47 2.54
N VAL A 31 14.83 5.49 1.65
CA VAL A 31 14.80 4.06 1.98
C VAL A 31 16.10 3.38 1.56
N GLU A 32 16.51 2.38 2.32
CA GLU A 32 17.71 1.58 2.05
C GLU A 32 17.34 0.19 1.52
N ASN A 33 18.24 -0.41 0.74
CA ASN A 33 18.11 -1.79 0.32
C ASN A 33 19.21 -2.65 0.95
N ILE A 34 18.84 -3.55 1.87
CA ILE A 34 19.79 -4.47 2.52
C ILE A 34 20.60 -5.35 1.54
N ILE A 35 20.08 -5.63 0.34
CA ILE A 35 20.78 -6.44 -0.68
C ILE A 35 21.95 -5.65 -1.30
N HIS A 36 21.85 -4.32 -1.33
CA HIS A 36 22.89 -3.42 -1.82
C HIS A 36 23.18 -2.35 -0.76
N PRO A 37 23.98 -2.69 0.27
CA PRO A 37 24.29 -1.77 1.37
C PRO A 37 24.79 -0.42 0.86
N GLY A 38 24.32 0.67 1.47
CA GLY A 38 24.67 2.03 1.06
C GLY A 38 23.93 2.55 -0.18
N LYS A 39 23.12 1.73 -0.86
CA LYS A 39 22.22 2.19 -1.93
C LYS A 39 20.90 2.65 -1.32
N THR A 40 20.67 3.95 -1.39
CA THR A 40 19.42 4.57 -0.93
C THR A 40 18.57 5.07 -2.08
N THR A 41 17.24 5.06 -1.92
CA THR A 41 16.30 5.60 -2.89
C THR A 41 15.35 6.57 -2.19
N SER A 42 15.07 7.72 -2.82
CA SER A 42 14.03 8.62 -2.34
C SER A 42 12.66 8.15 -2.83
N VAL A 43 11.68 8.00 -1.95
CA VAL A 43 10.32 7.51 -2.26
C VAL A 43 9.26 8.38 -1.60
N ASP A 44 8.01 8.28 -2.07
CA ASP A 44 6.86 8.98 -1.48
C ASP A 44 6.60 8.52 -0.04
N ALA A 45 6.52 9.48 0.90
CA ALA A 45 6.40 9.21 2.32
C ALA A 45 5.05 8.59 2.69
N ASP A 46 3.96 9.07 2.09
CA ASP A 46 2.60 8.62 2.41
C ASP A 46 2.39 7.17 1.95
N LYS A 47 2.84 6.84 0.74
CA LYS A 47 2.79 5.46 0.22
C LYS A 47 3.68 4.53 1.01
N TYR A 48 4.87 4.99 1.41
CA TYR A 48 5.73 4.20 2.28
C TYR A 48 5.05 3.92 3.62
N ALA A 49 4.51 4.94 4.30
CA ALA A 49 3.90 4.78 5.61
C ALA A 49 2.67 3.85 5.56
N ALA A 50 1.82 4.00 4.54
CA ALA A 50 0.68 3.12 4.32
C ALA A 50 1.13 1.65 4.10
N MET A 51 2.14 1.44 3.24
CA MET A 51 2.67 0.11 2.95
C MET A 51 3.38 -0.52 4.17
N LYS A 52 4.16 0.26 4.92
CA LYS A 52 4.80 -0.18 6.17
C LYS A 52 3.77 -0.63 7.19
N THR A 53 2.72 0.17 7.39
CA THR A 53 1.62 -0.16 8.31
C THR A 53 0.93 -1.44 7.90
N ALA A 54 0.58 -1.58 6.62
CA ALA A 54 -0.08 -2.78 6.09
C ALA A 54 0.80 -4.03 6.23
N LEU A 55 2.10 -3.92 5.96
CA LEU A 55 3.04 -5.04 6.04
C LEU A 55 3.28 -5.48 7.49
N LEU A 56 3.46 -4.55 8.43
CA LEU A 56 3.62 -4.86 9.86
C LEU A 56 2.33 -5.41 10.51
N ALA A 57 1.15 -5.06 9.98
CA ALA A 57 -0.12 -5.62 10.43
C ALA A 57 -0.27 -7.11 10.06
N VAL A 58 0.33 -7.53 8.93
CA VAL A 58 0.24 -8.89 8.42
C VAL A 58 1.32 -9.81 9.00
N ILE A 59 2.53 -9.30 9.22
CA ILE A 59 3.68 -10.11 9.64
C ILE A 59 3.59 -10.45 11.14
N PRO A 60 3.73 -11.73 11.52
CA PRO A 60 3.67 -12.16 12.92
C PRO A 60 4.84 -11.60 13.75
N VAL A 61 4.62 -11.49 15.06
CA VAL A 61 5.66 -11.02 15.99
C VAL A 61 6.79 -12.04 16.14
N GLN A 62 6.45 -13.32 16.16
CA GLN A 62 7.39 -14.41 16.42
C GLN A 62 7.45 -15.38 15.23
N ALA A 63 8.51 -16.18 15.18
CA ALA A 63 8.59 -17.33 14.28
C ALA A 63 7.55 -18.40 14.67
N PRO A 64 7.01 -19.19 13.71
CA PRO A 64 7.30 -19.12 12.28
C PRO A 64 6.66 -17.91 11.59
N GLY A 65 7.45 -17.26 10.74
CA GLY A 65 7.03 -16.14 9.91
C GLY A 65 6.12 -16.53 8.74
N LEU A 66 5.66 -15.52 8.01
CA LEU A 66 4.90 -15.71 6.77
C LEU A 66 5.80 -15.67 5.54
N THR A 67 5.45 -16.45 4.54
CA THR A 67 6.11 -16.40 3.24
C THR A 67 5.81 -15.09 2.51
N LEU A 68 6.68 -14.69 1.59
CA LEU A 68 6.45 -13.50 0.76
C LEU A 68 5.14 -13.56 -0.04
N ALA A 69 4.72 -14.76 -0.44
CA ALA A 69 3.45 -14.98 -1.14
C ALA A 69 2.26 -14.69 -0.21
N GLU A 70 2.25 -15.30 0.99
CA GLU A 70 1.19 -15.08 1.98
C GLU A 70 1.10 -13.62 2.43
N VAL A 71 2.24 -12.96 2.64
CA VAL A 71 2.26 -11.52 2.96
C VAL A 71 1.59 -10.71 1.85
N ARG A 72 1.90 -11.01 0.59
CA ARG A 72 1.35 -10.31 -0.58
C ARG A 72 -0.14 -10.56 -0.77
N GLU A 73 -0.66 -11.71 -0.40
CA GLU A 73 -2.10 -11.98 -0.45
C GLU A 73 -2.84 -11.18 0.62
N ARG A 74 -2.30 -11.15 1.84
CA ARG A 74 -2.96 -10.52 3.00
C ARG A 74 -2.87 -8.99 2.99
N ILE A 75 -1.80 -8.43 2.44
CA ILE A 75 -1.56 -6.97 2.48
C ILE A 75 -2.66 -6.15 1.79
N PHE A 76 -3.31 -6.67 0.75
CA PHE A 76 -4.38 -5.95 0.06
C PHE A 76 -5.55 -5.58 0.97
N ALA A 77 -5.84 -6.37 2.01
CA ALA A 77 -6.90 -6.08 2.97
C ALA A 77 -6.60 -4.86 3.87
N HIS A 78 -5.34 -4.40 3.91
CA HIS A 78 -4.88 -3.34 4.79
C HIS A 78 -4.42 -2.08 4.04
N LEU A 79 -4.49 -2.08 2.70
CA LEU A 79 -4.01 -0.96 1.91
C LEU A 79 -5.14 0.06 1.64
N PRO A 80 -4.90 1.36 1.91
CA PRO A 80 -5.86 2.41 1.60
C PRO A 80 -5.97 2.62 0.08
N GLU A 81 -7.19 2.62 -0.43
CA GLU A 81 -7.48 2.74 -1.86
C GLU A 81 -7.06 4.11 -2.42
N GLU A 82 -7.06 5.15 -1.58
CA GLU A 82 -6.62 6.50 -1.93
C GLU A 82 -5.13 6.55 -2.30
N ARG A 83 -4.32 5.64 -1.73
CA ARG A 83 -2.86 5.59 -1.98
C ARG A 83 -2.48 4.51 -2.98
N PHE A 84 -3.23 3.42 -3.01
CA PHE A 84 -3.01 2.26 -3.88
C PHE A 84 -4.28 1.90 -4.66
N PRO A 85 -4.77 2.79 -5.56
CA PRO A 85 -6.01 2.55 -6.30
C PRO A 85 -5.88 1.29 -7.16
N GLY A 86 -6.78 0.33 -6.93
CA GLY A 86 -6.76 -0.99 -7.57
C GLY A 86 -5.45 -1.77 -7.36
N GLY A 87 -4.71 -1.51 -6.27
CA GLY A 87 -3.47 -2.22 -5.97
C GLY A 87 -2.29 -1.87 -6.88
N LYS A 88 -2.35 -0.76 -7.64
CA LYS A 88 -1.28 -0.36 -8.54
C LYS A 88 0.04 -0.12 -7.80
N GLY A 89 1.08 -0.84 -8.21
CA GLY A 89 2.44 -0.70 -7.67
C GLY A 89 2.70 -1.45 -6.37
N VAL A 90 1.71 -2.16 -5.79
CA VAL A 90 1.86 -2.90 -4.52
C VAL A 90 3.03 -3.88 -4.56
N SER A 91 3.27 -4.52 -5.70
CA SER A 91 4.42 -5.42 -5.90
C SER A 91 5.76 -4.77 -5.53
N TRP A 92 5.99 -3.59 -6.09
CA TRP A 92 7.25 -2.88 -5.92
C TRP A 92 7.32 -2.25 -4.53
N TRP A 93 6.24 -1.64 -4.07
CA TRP A 93 6.16 -1.00 -2.76
C TRP A 93 6.34 -2.02 -1.62
N SER A 94 5.68 -3.17 -1.68
CA SER A 94 5.84 -4.25 -0.71
C SER A 94 7.30 -4.70 -0.64
N LYS A 95 7.97 -4.86 -1.80
CA LYS A 95 9.38 -5.26 -1.84
C LYS A 95 10.32 -4.16 -1.32
N ALA A 96 10.10 -2.91 -1.72
CA ALA A 96 10.92 -1.78 -1.29
C ALA A 96 10.85 -1.59 0.24
N VAL A 97 9.64 -1.62 0.80
CA VAL A 97 9.42 -1.52 2.25
C VAL A 97 9.98 -2.73 2.98
N GLN A 98 9.79 -3.94 2.46
CA GLN A 98 10.41 -5.14 3.02
C GLN A 98 11.93 -4.97 3.18
N LEU A 99 12.63 -4.57 2.11
CA LEU A 99 14.08 -4.46 2.12
C LEU A 99 14.60 -3.37 3.05
N ASP A 100 13.85 -2.27 3.16
CA ASP A 100 14.18 -1.17 4.08
C ASP A 100 13.94 -1.57 5.54
N LEU A 101 12.85 -2.27 5.85
CA LEU A 101 12.60 -2.79 7.20
C LEU A 101 13.60 -3.87 7.61
N GLU A 102 14.03 -4.72 6.66
CA GLU A 102 15.14 -5.65 6.88
C GLU A 102 16.45 -4.88 7.16
N ALA A 103 16.76 -3.83 6.39
CA ALA A 103 17.95 -3.00 6.60
C ALA A 103 17.94 -2.29 7.97
N ARG A 104 16.76 -1.83 8.40
CA ARG A 104 16.55 -1.20 9.72
C ARG A 104 16.50 -2.20 10.88
N GLY A 105 16.42 -3.50 10.60
CA GLY A 105 16.26 -4.54 11.62
C GLY A 105 14.89 -4.56 12.29
N GLU A 106 13.85 -4.03 11.64
CA GLU A 106 12.47 -4.07 12.14
C GLU A 106 11.76 -5.40 11.82
N ILE A 107 12.21 -6.08 10.74
CA ILE A 107 11.75 -7.43 10.39
C ILE A 107 12.95 -8.33 10.14
N VAL A 108 12.76 -9.62 10.40
CA VAL A 108 13.77 -10.65 10.25
C VAL A 108 13.39 -11.58 9.10
N ARG A 109 14.39 -11.91 8.28
CA ARG A 109 14.29 -12.92 7.24
C ARG A 109 14.81 -14.25 7.74
N GLU A 110 13.94 -15.26 7.80
CA GLU A 110 14.34 -16.63 8.14
C GLU A 110 15.08 -17.29 6.97
N LYS A 111 16.11 -18.10 7.29
CA LYS A 111 16.88 -18.89 6.31
C LYS A 111 16.13 -20.16 5.88
N THR A 112 14.89 -20.02 5.43
CA THR A 112 14.00 -21.11 4.99
C THR A 112 13.79 -21.09 3.47
N ARG A 113 13.23 -22.19 2.93
CA ARG A 113 12.79 -22.29 1.53
C ARG A 113 11.35 -22.81 1.52
N PRO A 114 10.33 -21.99 1.18
CA PRO A 114 10.39 -20.57 0.83
C PRO A 114 10.82 -19.66 1.99
N ILE A 115 11.30 -18.46 1.67
CA ILE A 115 11.70 -17.43 2.64
C ILE A 115 10.49 -17.00 3.47
N ARG A 116 10.66 -16.88 4.79
CA ARG A 116 9.67 -16.37 5.74
C ARG A 116 10.13 -15.09 6.42
N LEU A 117 9.17 -14.24 6.78
CA LEU A 117 9.36 -12.98 7.49
C LEU A 117 8.59 -12.98 8.81
N HIS A 118 9.23 -12.54 9.89
CA HIS A 118 8.60 -12.18 11.16
C HIS A 118 9.15 -10.83 11.65
N ARG A 119 8.55 -10.21 12.66
CA ARG A 119 9.08 -8.99 13.28
C ARG A 119 10.30 -9.32 14.15
N SER A 120 11.24 -8.37 14.22
CA SER A 120 12.41 -8.44 15.10
C SER A 120 12.01 -8.32 16.57
#